data_AF-A0A520MYR1-F1
#
_entry.id   AF-A0A520MYR1-F1
#
_cell.length_a   1.000
_cell.length_b   1.000
_cell.length_c   1.000
_cell.angle_alpha   90.00
_cell.angle_beta   90.00
_cell.angle_gamma   90.00
#
_symmetry.space_group_name_H-M   'P 1'
#
loop_
_entity.id
_entity.type
_entity.pdbx_description
1 polymer ?
#
loop_
_entity_poly.entity_id
_entity_poly.type
_entity_poly.pdbx_seq_one_letter_code
_entity_poly.pdbx_strand_id
1 'polypeptide(L)'
;IDYSYTGDRYNSYEDGAILLPSYGLANFRTGVDFDNTSLEVYVNNIFDKDAYLSRYNDFADVGSSGYDGFGIRRTGSKPRVIGIRFRYRY
;
A
#
# COMPACT_ATOMS: atom_id res chain seq x y z
N ILE A 1 -13.04 -6.26 11.36
CA ILE A 1 -12.09 -5.22 10.89
C ILE A 1 -10.73 -5.87 10.88
N ASP A 2 -10.02 -5.75 9.77
CA ASP A 2 -8.66 -6.24 9.61
C ASP A 2 -7.69 -5.07 9.83
N TYR A 3 -6.68 -5.26 10.68
CA TYR A 3 -5.70 -4.21 10.98
C TYR A 3 -4.29 -4.79 10.89
N SER A 4 -3.42 -4.07 10.19
CA SER A 4 -2.01 -4.41 10.03
C SER A 4 -1.15 -3.23 10.46
N TYR A 5 -0.07 -3.52 11.16
CA TYR A 5 0.92 -2.55 11.59
C TYR A 5 2.30 -2.97 11.09
N THR A 6 3.01 -2.02 10.48
CA THR A 6 4.41 -2.19 10.10
C THR A 6 5.23 -1.18 10.89
N GLY A 7 6.18 -1.68 11.69
CA GLY A 7 7.09 -0.85 12.47
C GLY A 7 8.13 -0.14 11.60
N ASP A 8 8.94 0.72 12.24
CA ASP A 8 10.03 1.40 11.57
C ASP A 8 11.02 0.37 11.01
N ARG A 9 11.50 0.60 9.79
CA ARG A 9 12.43 -0.32 9.13
C ARG A 9 13.40 0.41 8.23
N TYR A 10 14.59 -0.13 8.08
CA TYR A 10 15.54 0.38 7.11
C TYR A 10 15.20 -0.09 5.69
N ASN A 11 15.48 0.77 4.73
CA ASN A 11 15.29 0.52 3.30
C ASN A 11 16.21 -0.59 2.77
N SER A 12 17.46 -0.55 3.19
CA SER A 12 18.54 -1.44 2.75
C SER A 12 19.44 -1.78 3.93
N TYR A 13 20.36 -2.73 3.72
CA TYR A 13 21.38 -3.12 4.70
C TYR A 13 22.71 -2.37 4.51
N GLU A 14 22.73 -1.37 3.64
CA GLU A 14 23.92 -0.61 3.28
C GLU A 14 24.17 0.54 4.27
N ASP A 15 25.42 0.99 4.37
CA ASP A 15 25.77 2.19 5.13
C ASP A 15 25.08 3.43 4.50
N GLY A 16 24.31 4.16 5.31
CA GLY A 16 23.48 5.28 4.82
C GLY A 16 22.02 4.91 4.52
N ALA A 17 21.57 3.70 4.89
CA ALA A 17 20.17 3.30 4.78
C ALA A 17 19.23 4.28 5.50
N ILE A 18 18.14 4.64 4.82
CA ILE A 18 17.13 5.55 5.37
C ILE A 18 16.11 4.77 6.18
N LEU A 19 15.74 5.32 7.33
CA LEU A 19 14.66 4.81 8.15
C LEU A 19 13.31 5.14 7.50
N LEU A 20 12.55 4.12 7.14
CA LEU A 20 11.15 4.26 6.75
C LEU A 20 10.29 4.30 8.02
N PRO A 21 9.38 5.28 8.14
CA PRO A 21 8.52 5.41 9.29
C PRO A 21 7.45 4.32 9.32
N SER A 22 7.06 3.95 10.53
CA SER A 22 5.96 3.03 10.80
C SER A 22 4.63 3.53 10.26
N TYR A 23 3.77 2.56 9.93
CA TYR A 23 2.42 2.83 9.45
C TYR A 23 1.45 1.72 9.88
N GLY A 24 0.20 2.11 10.10
CA GLY A 24 -0.92 1.21 10.33
C GLY A 24 -1.93 1.31 9.19
N LEU A 25 -2.38 0.17 8.68
CA LEU A 25 -3.45 0.08 7.68
C LEU A 25 -4.61 -0.72 8.26
N ALA A 26 -5.79 -0.10 8.24
CA ALA A 26 -7.05 -0.71 8.63
C ALA A 26 -7.93 -0.95 7.40
N ASN A 27 -8.48 -2.16 7.29
CA ASN A 27 -9.40 -2.58 6.26
C ASN A 27 -10.72 -3.04 6.89
N PHE A 28 -11.83 -2.68 6.26
CA PHE A 28 -13.16 -3.09 6.66
C PHE A 28 -13.82 -3.87 5.54
N ARG A 29 -14.57 -4.91 5.92
CA ARG A 29 -15.34 -5.72 5.00
C ARG A 29 -16.58 -6.21 5.72
N THR A 30 -17.71 -6.09 5.06
CA THR A 30 -18.98 -6.65 5.49
C THR A 30 -19.68 -7.25 4.29
N GLY A 31 -20.44 -8.31 4.47
CA GLY A 31 -21.17 -8.94 3.38
C GLY A 31 -22.36 -9.71 3.90
N VAL A 32 -23.31 -9.93 3.01
CA VAL A 32 -24.48 -10.77 3.22
C VAL A 32 -24.46 -11.88 2.18
N ASP A 33 -24.64 -13.11 2.67
CA ASP A 33 -24.74 -14.29 1.84
C ASP A 33 -26.21 -14.72 1.76
N PHE A 34 -26.66 -14.97 0.53
CA PHE A 34 -27.92 -15.62 0.16
C PHE A 34 -27.58 -16.98 -0.47
N ASP A 35 -28.56 -17.86 -0.66
CA ASP A 35 -28.32 -19.24 -1.12
C ASP A 35 -27.43 -19.35 -2.37
N ASN A 36 -27.71 -18.55 -3.39
CA ASN A 36 -26.97 -18.55 -4.66
C ASN A 36 -26.18 -17.26 -4.91
N THR A 37 -26.24 -16.29 -3.99
CA THR A 37 -25.72 -14.93 -4.23
C THR A 37 -25.00 -14.40 -2.99
N SER A 38 -23.87 -13.73 -3.17
CA SER A 38 -23.14 -13.07 -2.09
C SER A 38 -22.85 -11.62 -2.47
N LEU A 39 -23.18 -10.70 -1.56
CA LEU A 39 -22.93 -9.27 -1.71
C LEU A 39 -21.97 -8.83 -0.60
N GLU A 40 -20.78 -8.34 -0.97
CA GLU A 40 -19.74 -7.90 -0.06
C GLU A 40 -19.39 -6.43 -0.34
N VAL A 41 -19.39 -5.59 0.70
CA VAL A 41 -18.85 -4.23 0.67
C VAL A 41 -17.51 -4.22 1.38
N TYR A 42 -16.48 -3.67 0.75
CA TYR A 42 -15.15 -3.56 1.33
C TYR A 42 -14.60 -2.14 1.23
N VAL A 43 -13.89 -1.74 2.27
CA VAL A 43 -13.15 -0.49 2.39
C VAL A 43 -11.71 -0.84 2.77
N ASN A 44 -10.77 -0.60 1.87
CA ASN A 44 -9.34 -0.74 2.15
C ASN A 44 -8.76 0.62 2.52
N ASN A 45 -7.81 0.63 3.47
CA ASN A 45 -7.18 1.85 3.98
C ASN A 45 -8.21 2.88 4.49
N ILE A 46 -8.96 2.53 5.53
CA ILE A 46 -10.06 3.34 6.10
C ILE A 46 -9.64 4.79 6.39
N PHE A 47 -8.42 4.97 6.90
CA PHE A 47 -7.87 6.26 7.32
C PHE A 47 -7.11 7.01 6.21
N ASP A 48 -7.11 6.47 4.98
CA ASP A 48 -6.39 7.05 3.83
C ASP A 48 -4.92 7.39 4.13
N LYS A 49 -4.25 6.48 4.85
CA LYS A 49 -2.85 6.66 5.24
C LYS A 49 -1.96 6.52 4.01
N ASP A 50 -1.18 7.56 3.71
CA ASP A 50 -0.03 7.48 2.80
C ASP A 50 1.17 6.87 3.54
N ALA A 51 1.38 5.58 3.33
CA ALA A 51 2.49 4.83 3.91
C ALA A 51 3.69 4.86 2.99
N TYR A 52 4.88 5.09 3.56
CA TYR A 52 6.13 4.96 2.82
C TYR A 52 6.54 3.49 2.79
N LEU A 53 6.22 2.79 1.70
CA LEU A 53 6.46 1.35 1.61
C LEU A 53 7.90 1.01 1.24
N SER A 54 8.47 1.70 0.25
CA SER A 54 9.83 1.40 -0.22
C SER A 54 10.43 2.60 -0.96
N ARG A 55 11.76 2.70 -0.97
CA ARG A 55 12.53 3.71 -1.68
C ARG A 55 13.63 3.03 -2.49
N TYR A 56 13.73 3.32 -3.78
CA TYR A 56 14.83 2.84 -4.62
C TYR A 56 15.68 4.02 -5.08
N ASN A 57 16.99 3.79 -5.16
CA ASN A 57 17.93 4.72 -5.75
C ASN A 57 18.23 4.25 -7.17
N ASP A 58 17.47 4.76 -8.13
CA ASP A 58 17.66 4.46 -9.55
C ASP A 58 18.67 5.46 -10.12
N PHE A 59 19.94 5.32 -9.69
CA PHE A 59 21.10 6.07 -10.19
C PHE A 59 21.09 7.57 -9.84
N ALA A 60 20.54 7.97 -8.70
CA ALA A 60 20.54 9.36 -8.25
C ALA A 60 21.96 9.93 -8.05
N ASP A 61 22.93 9.08 -7.68
CA ASP A 61 24.29 9.51 -7.32
C ASP A 61 25.21 9.74 -8.53
N VAL A 62 24.80 9.29 -9.73
CA VAL A 62 25.60 9.43 -10.97
C VAL A 62 25.17 10.63 -11.83
N GLY A 63 24.27 11.48 -11.31
CA GLY A 63 23.84 12.72 -11.96
C GLY A 63 22.55 12.60 -12.78
N SER A 64 22.11 13.72 -13.37
CA SER A 64 20.88 13.76 -14.17
C SER A 64 21.09 13.08 -15.52
N SER A 65 20.28 12.05 -15.83
CA SER A 65 20.30 11.42 -17.16
C SER A 65 19.51 12.19 -18.22
N GLY A 66 18.69 13.18 -17.82
CA GLY A 66 17.75 13.87 -18.71
C GLY A 66 16.50 13.06 -19.07
N TYR A 67 16.34 11.83 -18.56
CA TYR A 67 15.14 11.01 -18.74
C TYR A 67 14.27 10.99 -17.47
N ASP A 68 12.95 11.06 -17.66
CA ASP A 68 11.99 10.89 -16.56
C ASP A 68 12.11 9.49 -15.95
N GLY A 69 12.30 9.44 -14.62
CA GLY A 69 12.49 8.20 -13.87
C GLY A 69 13.92 7.97 -13.35
N PHE A 70 14.88 8.85 -13.68
CA PHE A 70 16.20 8.84 -13.06
C PHE A 70 16.17 9.52 -11.69
N GLY A 71 16.68 8.87 -10.65
CA GLY A 71 16.73 9.41 -9.29
C GLY A 71 16.06 8.54 -8.23
N ILE A 72 15.52 9.18 -7.19
CA ILE A 72 14.91 8.48 -6.06
C ILE A 72 13.46 8.14 -6.38
N ARG A 73 13.13 6.85 -6.43
CA ARG A 73 11.75 6.36 -6.57
C ARG A 73 11.17 5.97 -5.23
N ARG A 74 10.00 6.51 -4.89
CA ARG A 74 9.21 6.13 -3.70
C ARG A 74 7.99 5.32 -4.11
N THR A 75 7.74 4.21 -3.40
CA THR A 75 6.50 3.46 -3.47
C THR A 75 5.62 3.79 -2.26
N GLY A 76 4.44 4.34 -2.52
CA GLY A 76 3.41 4.64 -1.51
C GLY A 76 2.40 3.50 -1.35
N SER A 77 1.62 3.53 -0.26
CA SER A 77 0.43 2.69 -0.15
C SER A 77 -0.63 3.10 -1.18
N LYS A 78 -1.53 2.16 -1.47
CA LYS A 78 -2.74 2.49 -2.21
C LYS A 78 -3.59 3.46 -1.38
N PRO A 79 -4.21 4.47 -2.01
CA PRO A 79 -5.17 5.34 -1.34
C PRO A 79 -6.37 4.53 -0.86
N ARG A 80 -7.27 5.14 -0.09
CA ARG A 80 -8.52 4.52 0.33
C ARG A 80 -9.32 4.02 -0.88
N VAL A 81 -9.68 2.73 -0.85
CA VAL A 81 -10.50 2.10 -1.89
C VAL A 81 -11.79 1.58 -1.29
N ILE A 82 -12.91 2.03 -1.82
CA ILE A 82 -14.25 1.53 -1.47
C ILE A 82 -14.75 0.73 -2.66
N GLY A 83 -15.25 -0.48 -2.42
CA GLY A 83 -15.76 -1.34 -3.48
C GLY A 83 -16.88 -2.24 -3.02
N ILE A 84 -17.64 -2.70 -4.00
CA ILE A 84 -18.72 -3.67 -3.84
C ILE A 84 -18.36 -4.87 -4.69
N ARG A 85 -18.53 -6.06 -4.14
CA ARG A 85 -18.28 -7.33 -4.77
C ARG A 85 -19.56 -8.15 -4.76
N PHE A 86 -20.01 -8.54 -5.94
CA PHE A 86 -21.13 -9.43 -6.14
C PHE A 86 -20.61 -10.79 -6.64
N ARG A 87 -21.14 -11.88 -6.10
CA ARG A 87 -20.83 -13.24 -6.55
C ARG A 87 -22.13 -14.01 -6.70
N TYR A 88 -22.27 -14.73 -7.80
CA TYR A 88 -23.37 -15.67 -8.04
C TYR A 88 -22.79 -17.07 -8.25
N ARG A 89 -23.40 -18.09 -7.61
CA ARG A 89 -22.99 -19.48 -7.74
C ARG A 89 -24.14 -20.29 -8.36
N TYR A 90 -23.85 -20.87 -9.52
CA TYR A 90 -24.74 -21.72 -10.32
C TYR A 90 -24.79 -23.14 -9.73
#